data_AF-A0A640MI99-F1
#
_entry.id   AF-A0A640MI99-F1
#
_cell.length_a   1.000
_cell.length_b   1.000
_cell.length_c   1.000
_cell.angle_alpha   90.00
_cell.angle_beta   90.00
_cell.angle_gamma   90.00
#
_symmetry.space_group_name_H-M   'P 1'
#
loop_
_entity.id
_entity.type
_entity.pdbx_description
1 polymer ?
#
loop_
_entity_poly.entity_id
_entity_poly.type
_entity_poly.pdbx_seq_one_letter_code
_entity_poly.pdbx_strand_id
1 'polypeptide(L)'
;MIREENLLNEYFNYFDQIILSLDVNEYPLIQERYKIIKNEYNQLLEEVCPTNFLNTMGTILNLDAQLQIMVSLLSYSHCQFGSGQSGDNEILRCSLSDYKSYYLESFGYRINDKIPHTILHFFS
;
A
#
# COMPACT_ATOMS: atom_id res chain seq x y z
N MET A 1 9.71 11.98 -18.26
CA MET A 1 8.74 11.09 -18.94
C MET A 1 9.23 9.65 -19.07
N ILE A 2 10.00 9.23 -20.10
CA ILE A 2 10.34 7.80 -20.30
C ILE A 2 10.99 7.14 -19.07
N ARG A 3 11.86 7.87 -18.36
CA ARG A 3 12.54 7.35 -17.14
C ARG A 3 11.61 7.25 -15.93
N GLU A 4 10.61 8.12 -15.82
CA GLU A 4 9.66 8.15 -14.69
C GLU A 4 8.59 7.06 -14.84
N GLU A 5 8.07 6.87 -16.06
CA GLU A 5 7.18 5.74 -16.37
C GLU A 5 7.86 4.40 -16.09
N ASN A 6 9.17 4.30 -16.34
CA ASN A 6 9.93 3.08 -16.05
C ASN A 6 9.99 2.79 -14.55
N LEU A 7 10.24 3.80 -13.70
CA LEU A 7 10.28 3.63 -12.24
C LEU A 7 8.92 3.25 -11.65
N LEU A 8 7.82 3.83 -12.14
CA LEU A 8 6.48 3.45 -11.68
C LEU A 8 6.13 2.02 -12.07
N ASN A 9 6.50 1.61 -13.29
CA ASN A 9 6.31 0.24 -13.76
C ASN A 9 7.16 -0.74 -12.94
N GLU A 10 8.42 -0.41 -12.63
CA GLU A 10 9.27 -1.21 -11.73
C GLU A 10 8.67 -1.35 -10.34
N TYR A 11 8.14 -0.25 -9.78
CA TYR A 11 7.44 -0.26 -8.50
C TYR A 11 6.23 -1.21 -8.51
N PHE A 12 5.36 -1.12 -9.52
CA PHE A 12 4.20 -2.03 -9.61
C PHE A 12 4.59 -3.46 -9.96
N ASN A 13 5.69 -3.69 -10.67
CA ASN A 13 6.16 -5.02 -11.01
C ASN A 13 6.46 -5.85 -9.75
N TYR A 14 6.98 -5.23 -8.69
CA TYR A 14 7.14 -5.87 -7.39
C TYR A 14 5.81 -6.44 -6.86
N PHE A 15 4.75 -5.64 -6.87
CA PHE A 15 3.43 -6.07 -6.40
C PHE A 15 2.76 -7.07 -7.35
N ASP A 16 2.92 -6.87 -8.67
CA ASP A 16 2.42 -7.78 -9.70
C ASP A 16 2.97 -9.20 -9.48
N GLN A 17 4.27 -9.34 -9.21
CA GLN A 17 4.91 -10.64 -8.96
C GLN A 17 4.33 -11.37 -7.75
N ILE A 18 3.93 -10.64 -6.71
CA ILE A 18 3.40 -11.24 -5.49
C ILE A 18 1.91 -11.53 -5.66
N ILE A 19 1.12 -10.52 -6.00
CA ILE A 19 -0.34 -10.59 -5.97
C ILE A 19 -0.91 -11.39 -7.14
N LEU A 20 -0.32 -11.28 -8.33
CA LEU A 20 -0.80 -12.03 -9.51
C LEU A 20 -0.32 -13.49 -9.52
N SER A 21 0.66 -13.84 -8.68
CA SER A 21 1.07 -15.23 -8.47
C SER A 21 0.10 -16.03 -7.59
N LEU A 22 -0.77 -15.35 -6.84
CA LEU A 22 -1.76 -15.98 -5.98
C LEU A 22 -2.83 -16.71 -6.79
N ASP A 23 -3.37 -17.80 -6.22
CA ASP A 23 -4.54 -18.46 -6.80
C ASP A 23 -5.75 -17.51 -6.73
N VAL A 24 -6.30 -17.19 -7.89
CA VAL A 24 -7.48 -16.34 -8.06
C VAL A 24 -8.68 -16.86 -7.28
N ASN A 25 -8.77 -18.18 -7.07
CA ASN A 25 -9.85 -18.80 -6.31
C ASN A 25 -9.67 -18.64 -4.80
N GLU A 26 -8.45 -18.42 -4.33
CA GLU A 26 -8.12 -18.31 -2.91
C GLU A 26 -8.15 -16.85 -2.42
N TYR A 27 -7.67 -15.92 -3.26
CA TYR A 27 -7.56 -14.49 -2.93
C TYR A 27 -8.18 -13.55 -4.00
N PRO A 28 -9.45 -13.75 -4.41
CA PRO A 28 -10.08 -12.92 -5.43
C PRO A 28 -10.19 -11.44 -5.05
N LEU A 29 -10.48 -11.12 -3.78
CA LEU A 29 -10.71 -9.75 -3.33
C LEU A 29 -9.40 -8.97 -3.22
N ILE A 30 -8.29 -9.60 -2.78
CA ILE A 30 -6.94 -9.01 -2.86
C ILE A 30 -6.64 -8.58 -4.30
N GLN A 31 -6.84 -9.47 -5.27
CA GLN A 31 -6.52 -9.15 -6.67
C GLN A 31 -7.40 -8.04 -7.22
N GLU A 32 -8.69 -8.02 -6.86
CA GLU A 32 -9.61 -6.94 -7.23
C GLU A 32 -9.17 -5.60 -6.61
N ARG A 33 -8.92 -5.58 -5.29
CA ARG A 33 -8.48 -4.37 -4.60
C ARG A 33 -7.16 -3.85 -5.15
N TYR A 34 -6.22 -4.74 -5.45
CA TYR A 34 -4.95 -4.37 -6.06
C TYR A 34 -5.13 -3.67 -7.41
N LYS A 35 -5.98 -4.20 -8.29
CA LYS A 35 -6.30 -3.57 -9.59
C LYS A 35 -6.90 -2.18 -9.40
N ILE A 36 -7.82 -2.04 -8.44
CA ILE A 36 -8.43 -0.75 -8.09
C ILE A 36 -7.36 0.24 -7.63
N ILE A 37 -6.50 -0.16 -6.69
CA ILE A 37 -5.41 0.70 -6.19
C ILE A 37 -4.47 1.12 -7.33
N LYS A 38 -4.03 0.19 -8.18
CA LYS A 38 -3.16 0.49 -9.32
C LYS A 38 -3.80 1.49 -10.27
N ASN A 39 -5.11 1.37 -10.52
CA ASN A 39 -5.84 2.33 -11.35
C ASN A 39 -5.97 3.71 -10.68
N GLU A 40 -6.38 3.76 -9.40
CA GLU A 40 -6.47 5.00 -8.62
C GLU A 40 -5.12 5.73 -8.59
N TYR A 41 -4.02 5.01 -8.40
CA TYR A 41 -2.67 5.56 -8.37
C TYR A 41 -2.30 6.23 -9.71
N ASN A 42 -2.57 5.56 -10.84
CA ASN A 42 -2.29 6.12 -12.16
C ASN A 42 -3.15 7.37 -12.45
N GLN A 43 -4.43 7.34 -12.11
CA GLN A 43 -5.32 8.50 -12.25
C GLN A 43 -4.83 9.70 -11.45
N LEU A 44 -4.41 9.49 -10.20
CA LEU A 44 -3.86 10.55 -9.35
C LEU A 44 -2.60 11.19 -9.94
N LEU A 45 -1.76 10.41 -10.62
CA LEU A 45 -0.57 10.92 -11.30
C LEU A 45 -0.89 11.71 -12.57
N GLU A 46 -1.98 11.40 -13.28
CA GLU A 46 -2.42 12.18 -14.44
C GLU A 46 -3.03 13.53 -14.02
N GLU A 47 -3.69 13.57 -12.85
CA GLU A 47 -4.39 14.76 -12.34
C GLU A 47 -3.53 15.66 -11.44
N VAL A 48 -2.31 15.23 -11.09
CA VAL A 48 -1.45 15.98 -10.17
C VAL A 48 -0.97 17.29 -10.78
N CYS A 49 -1.08 18.37 -10.00
CA CYS A 49 -0.62 19.69 -10.36
C CYS A 49 -0.14 20.45 -9.11
N PRO A 50 0.55 21.60 -9.24
CA PRO A 50 1.12 22.31 -8.10
C PRO A 50 0.12 22.69 -6.99
N THR A 51 -1.17 22.87 -7.33
CA THR A 51 -2.20 23.28 -6.38
C THR A 51 -2.81 22.12 -5.59
N ASN A 52 -2.74 20.88 -6.09
CA ASN A 52 -3.25 19.69 -5.42
C ASN A 52 -2.15 18.74 -4.93
N PHE A 53 -0.88 19.02 -5.24
CA PHE A 53 0.27 18.13 -5.01
C PHE A 53 0.29 17.47 -3.62
N LEU A 54 0.19 18.26 -2.54
CA LEU A 54 0.27 17.70 -1.18
C LEU A 54 -0.90 16.76 -0.86
N ASN A 55 -2.10 17.07 -1.36
CA ASN A 55 -3.27 16.23 -1.17
C ASN A 55 -3.14 14.94 -1.98
N THR A 56 -2.75 15.06 -3.25
CA THR A 56 -2.52 13.92 -4.14
C THR A 56 -1.43 13.00 -3.59
N MET A 57 -0.31 13.57 -3.11
CA MET A 57 0.77 12.83 -2.47
C MET A 57 0.28 12.10 -1.22
N GLY A 58 -0.51 12.75 -0.37
CA GLY A 58 -1.11 12.12 0.81
C GLY A 58 -1.99 10.91 0.44
N THR A 59 -2.81 11.04 -0.60
CA THR A 59 -3.63 9.94 -1.11
C THR A 59 -2.77 8.80 -1.67
N ILE A 60 -1.75 9.12 -2.47
CA ILE A 60 -0.79 8.14 -3.00
C ILE A 60 -0.11 7.36 -1.87
N LEU A 61 0.33 8.05 -0.80
CA LEU A 61 0.93 7.41 0.37
C LEU A 61 -0.06 6.47 1.08
N ASN A 62 -1.34 6.86 1.20
CA ASN A 62 -2.36 5.98 1.76
C ASN A 62 -2.59 4.72 0.91
N LEU A 63 -2.48 4.84 -0.41
CA LEU A 63 -2.59 3.71 -1.33
C LEU A 63 -1.34 2.80 -1.26
N ASP A 64 -0.13 3.37 -1.22
CA ASP A 64 1.09 2.57 -1.00
C ASP A 64 1.01 1.82 0.33
N ALA A 65 0.67 2.50 1.43
CA ALA A 65 0.54 1.84 2.73
C ALA A 65 -0.42 0.65 2.70
N GLN A 66 -1.55 0.75 1.99
CA GLN A 66 -2.46 -0.37 1.79
C GLN A 66 -1.80 -1.54 1.05
N LEU A 67 -1.05 -1.27 -0.03
CA LEU A 67 -0.33 -2.29 -0.79
C LEU A 67 0.73 -2.99 0.09
N GLN A 68 1.49 -2.21 0.86
CA GLN A 68 2.53 -2.72 1.74
C GLN A 68 1.93 -3.62 2.84
N ILE A 69 0.82 -3.21 3.45
CA ILE A 69 0.11 -4.02 4.45
C ILE A 69 -0.40 -5.32 3.81
N MET A 70 -1.04 -5.24 2.64
CA MET A 70 -1.56 -6.42 1.93
C MET A 70 -0.45 -7.43 1.66
N VAL A 71 0.66 -7.00 1.05
CA VAL A 71 1.81 -7.87 0.74
C VAL A 71 2.43 -8.44 2.02
N SER A 72 2.61 -7.60 3.04
CA SER A 72 3.16 -8.05 4.33
C SER A 72 2.29 -9.15 4.91
N LEU A 73 0.97 -8.94 5.01
CA LEU A 73 0.06 -9.93 5.57
C LEU A 73 -0.03 -11.20 4.72
N LEU A 74 0.01 -11.09 3.38
CA LEU A 74 0.09 -12.26 2.49
C LEU A 74 1.33 -13.11 2.74
N SER A 75 2.46 -12.48 3.09
CA SER A 75 3.67 -13.23 3.46
C SER A 75 3.54 -13.97 4.80
N TYR A 76 2.64 -13.53 5.68
CA TYR A 76 2.35 -14.16 6.98
C TYR A 76 1.11 -15.09 6.97
N SER A 77 0.21 -14.93 6.00
CA SER A 77 -1.16 -15.48 6.02
C SER A 77 -1.21 -16.99 5.86
N HIS A 78 -0.21 -17.60 5.21
CA HIS A 78 -0.08 -19.05 5.17
C HIS A 78 -0.04 -19.70 6.57
N CYS A 79 0.25 -18.93 7.63
CA CYS A 79 0.34 -19.45 9.00
C CYS A 79 -0.73 -18.93 9.97
N GLN A 80 -1.36 -17.76 9.75
CA GLN A 80 -2.20 -17.09 10.77
C GLN A 80 -3.65 -16.77 10.37
N PHE A 81 -3.93 -16.47 9.11
CA PHE A 81 -5.25 -16.01 8.67
C PHE A 81 -6.10 -17.13 8.02
N GLY A 82 -5.50 -18.30 7.79
CA GLY A 82 -6.11 -19.38 7.03
C GLY A 82 -6.15 -19.09 5.52
N SER A 83 -6.47 -20.11 4.74
CA SER A 83 -6.65 -20.01 3.29
C SER A 83 -8.08 -19.62 2.92
N GLY A 84 -8.25 -19.03 1.73
CA GLY A 84 -9.54 -18.71 1.13
C GLY A 84 -10.18 -17.40 1.63
N GLN A 85 -11.50 -17.28 1.41
CA GLN A 85 -12.25 -16.01 1.58
C GLN A 85 -12.12 -15.36 2.98
N SER A 86 -11.94 -16.14 4.05
CA SER A 86 -11.76 -15.57 5.39
C SER A 86 -10.41 -14.85 5.54
N GLY A 87 -9.33 -15.42 4.99
CA GLY A 87 -8.02 -14.77 4.99
C GLY A 87 -8.01 -13.54 4.09
N ASP A 88 -8.64 -13.64 2.92
CA ASP A 88 -8.81 -12.54 1.96
C ASP A 88 -9.49 -11.31 2.59
N ASN A 89 -10.62 -11.52 3.28
CA ASN A 89 -11.35 -10.45 3.97
C ASN A 89 -10.56 -9.82 5.13
N GLU A 90 -9.86 -10.62 5.94
CA GLU A 90 -9.09 -10.09 7.08
C GLU A 90 -7.91 -9.24 6.61
N ILE A 91 -7.20 -9.67 5.56
CA ILE A 91 -6.10 -8.90 4.98
C ILE A 91 -6.60 -7.55 4.46
N LEU A 92 -7.73 -7.52 3.76
CA LEU A 92 -8.35 -6.27 3.30
C LEU A 92 -8.81 -5.38 4.44
N ARG A 93 -9.39 -5.97 5.49
CA ARG A 93 -9.83 -5.21 6.67
C ARG A 93 -8.64 -4.49 7.31
N CYS A 94 -7.53 -5.19 7.52
CA CYS A 94 -6.31 -4.61 8.07
C CYS A 94 -5.71 -3.53 7.17
N SER A 95 -5.62 -3.76 5.86
CA SER A 95 -5.07 -2.76 4.95
C SER A 95 -5.90 -1.47 4.96
N LEU A 96 -7.22 -1.57 5.05
CA LEU A 96 -8.13 -0.42 5.09
C LEU A 96 -8.20 0.29 6.45
N SER A 97 -7.88 -0.39 7.57
CA SER A 97 -7.88 0.24 8.89
C SER A 97 -6.54 0.86 9.27
N ASP A 98 -5.44 0.19 8.92
CA ASP A 98 -4.14 0.45 9.54
C ASP A 98 -3.23 1.34 8.68
N TYR A 99 -3.62 1.64 7.42
CA TYR A 99 -2.81 2.44 6.50
C TYR A 99 -2.41 3.82 7.05
N LYS A 100 -3.23 4.41 7.92
CA LYS A 100 -2.99 5.73 8.51
C LYS A 100 -1.80 5.75 9.47
N SER A 101 -1.52 4.62 10.12
CA SER A 101 -0.42 4.48 11.08
C SER A 101 0.82 3.86 10.43
N TYR A 102 0.68 3.24 9.26
CA TYR A 102 1.73 2.46 8.59
C TYR A 102 3.09 3.17 8.54
N TYR A 103 3.13 4.41 8.05
CA TYR A 103 4.40 5.13 7.94
C TYR A 103 4.94 5.59 9.28
N LEU A 104 4.08 5.97 10.24
CA LEU A 104 4.52 6.29 11.59
C LEU A 104 5.24 5.09 12.22
N GLU A 105 4.63 3.91 12.11
CA GLU A 105 5.20 2.66 12.59
C GLU A 105 6.49 2.27 11.83
N SER A 106 6.50 2.46 10.51
CA SER A 106 7.68 2.20 9.66
C SER A 106 8.87 3.10 10.01
N PHE A 107 8.61 4.30 10.55
CA PHE A 107 9.63 5.21 11.08
C PHE A 107 9.98 4.95 12.56
N GLY A 108 9.39 3.94 13.18
CA GLY A 108 9.66 3.54 14.57
C GLY A 108 8.81 4.25 15.62
N TYR A 109 7.79 5.01 15.23
CA TYR A 109 6.86 5.64 16.17
C TYR A 109 5.75 4.68 16.58
N ARG A 110 5.43 4.68 17.87
CA ARG A 110 4.23 4.04 18.41
C ARG A 110 3.04 4.98 18.26
N ILE A 111 1.84 4.42 18.27
CA ILE A 111 0.57 5.17 18.19
C ILE A 111 0.48 6.28 19.26
N ASN A 112 1.11 6.09 20.42
CA ASN A 112 1.09 7.03 21.54
C ASN A 112 2.29 7.98 21.57
N ASP A 113 3.21 7.89 20.61
CA ASP A 113 4.39 8.75 20.61
C ASP A 113 4.02 10.16 20.17
N LYS A 114 4.75 11.15 20.72
CA LYS A 114 4.63 12.54 20.26
C LYS A 114 5.18 12.61 18.85
N ILE A 115 4.28 12.71 17.87
CA ILE A 115 4.65 12.82 16.47
C ILE A 115 5.34 14.18 16.27
N PRO A 116 6.60 14.19 15.84
CA PRO A 116 7.28 15.42 15.53
C PRO A 116 6.65 16.11 14.33
N HIS A 117 6.45 17.42 14.42
CA HIS A 117 5.85 18.23 13.36
C HIS A 117 6.83 18.54 12.21
N THR A 118 7.85 17.70 12.02
CA THR A 118 8.94 17.90 11.06
C THR A 118 9.06 16.71 10.12
N ILE A 119 9.28 16.98 8.83
CA ILE A 119 9.48 15.94 7.81
C ILE A 119 10.90 15.35 7.89
N LEU A 120 11.86 16.11 8.43
CA LEU A 120 13.27 15.70 8.54
C LEU A 120 13.55 15.10 9.91
N HIS A 121 13.70 13.78 9.97
CA HIS A 121 14.22 13.05 11.12
C HIS A 121 15.59 12.46 10.79
N PHE A 122 16.65 13.19 11.16
CA PHE A 122 17.99 12.64 11.18
C PHE A 122 18.20 11.92 12.52
N PHE A 123 18.34 10.60 12.47
CA PHE A 123 18.84 9.85 13.61
C PHE A 123 20.34 10.15 13.76
N SER A 124 20.77 10.52 14.97
CA SER A 124 22.17 10.61 15.39
C SER A 124 22.55 9.38 16.17
#